data_AF-A0A920TUE2-F1
#
_entry.id   AF-A0A920TUE2-F1
#
_cell.length_a   1.000
_cell.length_b   1.000
_cell.length_c   1.000
_cell.angle_alpha   90.00
_cell.angle_beta   90.00
_cell.angle_gamma   90.00
#
_symmetry.space_group_name_H-M   'P 1'
#
loop_
_entity.id
_entity.type
_entity.pdbx_description
1 polymer ?
#
loop_
_entity_poly.entity_id
_entity_poly.type
_entity_poly.pdbx_seq_one_letter_code
_entity_poly.pdbx_strand_id
1 'polypeptide(L)'
;MNQENIQSLVTLTKDYYDGPADQIYRTIWGDNIHLGIPRSDGRAYDHIDAMEHTNEIMAQSISLNTTTKVIDLGCGYGSSARYLAVIMVAMLPALI
;
A
#
# COMPACT_ATOMS: atom_id res chain seq x y z
N MET A 1 -15.47 -13.39 -19.44
CA MET A 1 -15.13 -11.99 -19.76
C MET A 1 -14.31 -12.01 -21.04
N ASN A 2 -14.72 -11.33 -22.10
CA ASN A 2 -13.95 -11.27 -23.34
C ASN A 2 -12.90 -10.15 -23.25
N GLN A 3 -11.97 -10.11 -24.20
CA GLN A 3 -10.86 -9.16 -24.18
C GLN A 3 -11.32 -7.70 -24.31
N GLU A 4 -12.39 -7.45 -25.07
CA GLU A 4 -13.00 -6.12 -25.19
C GLU A 4 -13.55 -5.61 -23.85
N ASN A 5 -14.24 -6.45 -23.09
CA ASN A 5 -14.74 -6.08 -21.75
C ASN A 5 -13.60 -5.80 -20.78
N ILE A 6 -12.47 -6.53 -20.88
CA ILE A 6 -11.28 -6.27 -20.05
C ILE A 6 -10.72 -4.89 -20.39
N GLN A 7 -10.54 -4.56 -21.68
CA GLN A 7 -9.99 -3.27 -22.09
C GLN A 7 -10.90 -2.11 -21.65
N SER A 8 -12.21 -2.26 -21.79
CA SER A 8 -13.16 -1.25 -21.34
C SER A 8 -13.05 -0.99 -19.82
N LEU A 9 -12.93 -2.05 -19.01
CA LEU A 9 -12.73 -1.91 -17.56
C LEU A 9 -11.39 -1.27 -17.20
N VAL A 10 -10.31 -1.61 -17.92
CA VAL A 10 -8.99 -1.01 -17.73
C VAL A 10 -9.05 0.49 -18.00
N THR A 11 -9.64 0.92 -19.11
CA THR A 11 -9.79 2.34 -19.46
C THR A 11 -10.61 3.07 -18.40
N LEU A 12 -11.77 2.54 -18.02
CA LEU A 12 -12.62 3.17 -17.01
C LEU A 12 -11.90 3.33 -15.66
N THR A 13 -11.16 2.29 -15.25
CA THR A 13 -10.38 2.31 -14.00
C THR A 13 -9.27 3.36 -14.07
N LYS A 14 -8.54 3.40 -15.20
CA LYS A 14 -7.48 4.39 -15.43
C LYS A 14 -8.03 5.81 -15.41
N ASP A 15 -9.10 6.09 -16.14
CA ASP A 15 -9.68 7.44 -16.21
C ASP A 15 -10.15 7.94 -14.84
N TYR A 16 -10.64 7.04 -13.99
CA TYR A 16 -11.02 7.36 -12.62
C TYR A 16 -9.80 7.68 -11.74
N TYR A 17 -8.83 6.77 -11.68
CA TYR A 17 -7.66 6.89 -10.80
C TYR A 17 -6.60 7.90 -11.26
N ASP A 18 -6.51 8.20 -12.55
CA ASP A 18 -5.68 9.29 -13.09
C ASP A 18 -6.42 10.65 -13.10
N GLY A 19 -7.71 10.64 -12.79
CA GLY A 19 -8.59 11.79 -12.86
C GLY A 19 -8.98 12.35 -11.49
N PRO A 20 -10.28 12.58 -11.22
CA PRO A 20 -10.74 13.19 -9.98
C PRO A 20 -10.30 12.44 -8.72
N ALA A 21 -10.20 11.10 -8.80
CA ALA A 21 -9.83 10.29 -7.66
C ALA A 21 -8.37 10.56 -7.23
N ASP A 22 -7.44 10.82 -8.15
CA ASP A 22 -6.06 11.15 -7.77
C ASP A 22 -6.01 12.39 -6.87
N GLN A 23 -6.66 13.46 -7.29
CA GLN A 23 -6.66 14.73 -6.55
C GLN A 23 -7.31 14.56 -5.17
N ILE A 24 -8.44 13.87 -5.11
CA ILE A 24 -9.18 13.65 -3.85
C ILE A 24 -8.35 12.77 -2.90
N TYR A 25 -7.85 11.63 -3.38
CA TYR A 25 -7.13 10.70 -2.53
C TYR A 25 -5.81 11.28 -2.03
N ARG A 26 -5.03 11.89 -2.93
CA ARG A 26 -3.77 12.51 -2.54
C ARG A 26 -3.94 13.66 -1.54
N THR A 27 -5.04 14.41 -1.63
CA THR A 27 -5.30 15.54 -0.72
C THR A 27 -5.72 15.09 0.68
N ILE A 28 -6.55 14.05 0.78
CA ILE A 28 -7.15 13.63 2.06
C ILE A 28 -6.33 12.52 2.73
N TRP A 29 -5.85 11.55 1.96
CA TRP A 29 -5.13 10.36 2.45
C TRP A 29 -3.61 10.45 2.25
N GLY A 30 -3.14 11.29 1.32
CA GLY A 30 -1.73 11.34 0.97
C GLY A 30 -1.31 10.13 0.12
N ASP A 31 -0.14 9.55 0.44
CA ASP A 31 0.45 8.47 -0.35
C ASP A 31 -0.04 7.07 0.05
N ASN A 32 -0.64 6.92 1.23
CA ASN A 32 -1.21 5.66 1.68
C ASN A 32 -2.73 5.75 1.57
N ILE A 33 -3.34 4.91 0.75
CA ILE A 33 -4.79 4.90 0.53
C ILE A 33 -5.48 3.68 1.16
N HIS A 34 -4.77 2.94 2.01
CA HIS A 34 -5.37 1.88 2.83
C HIS A 34 -6.14 2.47 4.01
N LEU A 35 -7.18 1.78 4.47
CA LEU A 35 -7.84 2.17 5.71
C LEU A 35 -6.89 1.97 6.89
N GLY A 36 -6.83 2.95 7.78
CA GLY A 36 -6.00 2.90 8.97
C GLY A 36 -6.61 2.07 10.09
N ILE A 37 -5.80 1.23 10.72
CA ILE A 37 -6.15 0.47 11.92
C ILE A 37 -5.44 1.15 13.10
N PRO A 38 -6.16 1.79 14.06
CA PRO A 38 -5.53 2.33 15.25
C PRO A 38 -4.85 1.23 16.08
N ARG A 39 -3.82 1.58 16.83
CA ARG A 39 -3.17 0.61 17.72
C ARG A 39 -4.02 0.36 18.95
N SER A 40 -3.93 -0.85 19.49
CA SER A 40 -4.70 -1.30 20.66
C SER A 40 -4.04 -0.90 22.00
N ASP A 41 -3.44 0.30 22.08
CA ASP A 41 -2.76 0.78 23.30
C ASP A 41 -3.50 1.93 24.01
N GLY A 42 -4.71 2.26 23.54
CA GLY A 42 -5.60 3.25 24.16
C GLY A 42 -5.24 4.71 23.86
N ARG A 43 -4.23 4.98 23.02
CA ARG A 43 -3.91 6.34 22.57
C ARG A 43 -4.71 6.73 21.33
N ALA A 44 -4.91 8.04 21.16
CA ALA A 44 -5.38 8.58 19.90
C ALA A 44 -4.23 8.56 18.89
N TYR A 45 -4.52 8.06 17.69
CA TYR A 45 -3.60 8.06 16.55
C TYR A 45 -4.12 8.99 15.49
N ASP A 46 -3.22 9.67 14.80
CA ASP A 46 -3.61 10.35 13.57
C ASP A 46 -3.88 9.33 12.45
N HIS A 47 -4.43 9.84 11.36
CA HIS A 47 -4.81 8.99 10.24
C HIS A 47 -3.58 8.30 9.60
N ILE A 48 -2.44 8.97 9.52
CA ILE A 48 -1.22 8.47 8.89
C ILE A 48 -0.65 7.32 9.70
N ASP A 49 -0.51 7.51 11.02
CA ASP A 49 -0.05 6.48 11.95
C ASP A 49 -0.90 5.21 11.87
N ALA A 50 -2.23 5.36 11.79
CA ALA A 50 -3.15 4.24 11.67
C ALA A 50 -2.98 3.49 10.34
N MET A 51 -2.69 4.18 9.23
CA MET A 51 -2.44 3.56 7.93
C MET A 51 -1.09 2.85 7.86
N GLU A 52 -0.06 3.41 8.50
CA GLU A 52 1.24 2.73 8.64
C GLU A 52 1.12 1.46 9.47
N HIS A 53 0.33 1.48 10.55
CA HIS A 53 0.02 0.27 11.31
C HIS A 53 -0.68 -0.80 10.46
N THR A 54 -1.57 -0.40 9.55
CA THR A 54 -2.16 -1.36 8.58
C THR A 54 -1.08 -2.04 7.73
N ASN A 55 -0.06 -1.30 7.27
CA ASN A 55 1.06 -1.89 6.52
C ASN A 55 1.86 -2.89 7.37
N GLU A 56 2.11 -2.56 8.64
CA GLU A 56 2.77 -3.47 9.60
C GLU A 56 1.99 -4.78 9.77
N ILE A 57 0.67 -4.70 9.99
CA ILE A 57 -0.20 -5.87 10.15
C ILE A 57 -0.16 -6.74 8.90
N MET A 58 -0.26 -6.12 7.70
CA MET A 58 -0.19 -6.86 6.44
C MET A 58 1.15 -7.56 6.27
N ALA A 59 2.26 -6.89 6.59
CA ALA A 59 3.60 -7.48 6.48
C ALA A 59 3.83 -8.62 7.49
N GLN A 60 3.33 -8.49 8.73
CA GLN A 60 3.42 -9.53 9.76
C GLN A 60 2.59 -10.77 9.43
N SER A 61 1.57 -10.62 8.58
CA SER A 61 0.69 -11.72 8.16
C SER A 61 1.34 -12.66 7.14
N ILE A 62 2.53 -12.34 6.65
CA ILE A 62 3.25 -13.12 5.64
C ILE A 62 4.71 -13.36 6.05
N SER A 63 5.27 -14.52 5.67
CA SER A 63 6.70 -14.81 5.90
C SER A 63 7.55 -14.23 4.78
N LEU A 64 8.29 -13.17 5.09
CA LEU A 64 9.20 -12.49 4.16
C LEU A 64 10.66 -12.73 4.55
N ASN A 65 11.52 -12.82 3.54
CA ASN A 65 12.97 -12.71 3.70
C ASN A 65 13.55 -11.89 2.52
N THR A 66 14.85 -11.61 2.57
CA THR A 66 15.55 -10.76 1.58
C THR A 66 15.54 -11.31 0.15
N THR A 67 15.18 -12.59 -0.05
CA THR A 67 15.08 -13.23 -1.36
C THR A 67 13.64 -13.37 -1.86
N THR A 68 12.65 -13.06 -1.01
CA THR A 68 11.23 -13.13 -1.38
C THR A 68 10.90 -12.12 -2.47
N LYS A 69 10.16 -12.55 -3.49
CA LYS A 69 9.58 -11.64 -4.49
C LYS A 69 8.13 -11.39 -4.13
N VAL A 70 7.76 -10.12 -3.99
CA VAL A 70 6.40 -9.70 -3.63
C VAL A 70 5.75 -9.00 -4.82
N ILE A 71 4.45 -9.22 -5.02
CA ILE A 71 3.61 -8.47 -5.94
C ILE A 71 2.57 -7.70 -5.14
N ASP A 72 2.51 -6.39 -5.32
CA ASP A 72 1.50 -5.50 -4.75
C ASP A 72 0.43 -5.21 -5.81
N LEU A 73 -0.67 -5.96 -5.76
CA LEU A 73 -1.76 -5.86 -6.73
C LEU A 73 -2.69 -4.70 -6.37
N GLY A 74 -2.64 -3.63 -7.17
CA GLY A 74 -3.37 -2.40 -6.87
C GLY A 74 -2.63 -1.52 -5.86
N CYS A 75 -1.31 -1.38 -6.05
CA CYS A 75 -0.41 -0.66 -5.13
C CYS A 75 -0.73 0.84 -4.90
N GLY A 76 -1.71 1.43 -5.60
CA GLY A 76 -2.03 2.85 -5.52
C GLY A 76 -0.80 3.71 -5.78
N TYR A 77 -0.43 4.54 -4.81
CA TYR A 77 0.79 5.37 -4.86
C TYR A 77 2.05 4.67 -4.35
N GLY A 78 1.98 3.38 -4.04
CA GLY A 78 3.10 2.52 -3.69
C GLY A 78 3.57 2.60 -2.23
N SER A 79 2.77 3.14 -1.31
CA SER A 79 3.15 3.23 0.11
C SER A 79 3.48 1.85 0.72
N SER A 80 2.60 0.87 0.55
CA SER A 80 2.79 -0.52 1.03
C SER A 80 4.03 -1.17 0.42
N ALA A 81 4.22 -1.05 -0.90
CA ALA A 81 5.42 -1.53 -1.59
C ALA A 81 6.72 -0.87 -1.06
N ARG A 82 6.73 0.45 -0.82
CA ARG A 82 7.89 1.15 -0.24
C ARG A 82 8.15 0.70 1.19
N TYR A 83 7.11 0.53 2.00
CA TYR A 83 7.21 -0.01 3.36
C TYR A 83 7.88 -1.40 3.35
N LEU A 84 7.39 -2.31 2.49
CA LEU A 84 7.99 -3.65 2.33
C LEU A 84 9.46 -3.59 1.89
N ALA A 85 9.79 -2.70 0.95
CA ALA A 85 11.17 -2.53 0.50
C ALA A 85 12.10 -2.09 1.65
N VAL A 86 11.67 -1.14 2.49
CA VAL A 86 12.46 -0.67 3.64
C VAL A 86 12.73 -1.80 4.63
N ILE A 87 11.70 -2.57 5.01
CA ILE A 87 11.89 -3.66 5.97
C ILE A 87 12.73 -4.81 5.39
N MET A 88 12.59 -5.11 4.10
CA MET A 88 13.38 -6.15 3.45
C MET A 88 14.84 -5.76 3.32
N VAL A 89 15.14 -4.47 3.09
CA VAL A 89 16.51 -3.95 3.15
C VAL A 89 17.06 -4.02 4.57
N ALA A 90 16.26 -3.66 5.59
CA ALA A 90 16.66 -3.75 6.99
C ALA A 90 16.91 -5.19 7.48
N MET A 91 16.32 -6.20 6.82
CA MET A 91 16.59 -7.63 7.09
C MET A 91 17.96 -8.10 6.56
N LEU A 92 18.64 -7.32 5.72
CA LEU A 92 20.01 -7.64 5.36
C LEU A 92 20.88 -7.46 6.61
N PRO A 93 21.61 -8.49 7.07
CA PRO A 93 22.54 -8.32 8.17
C PRO A 93 23.49 -7.18 7.82
N ALA A 94 23.75 -6.27 8.76
CA ALA A 94 24.78 -5.26 8.67
C ALA A 94 26.14 -5.96 8.54
N LEU A 95 26.49 -6.39 7.34
CA LEU A 95 27.80 -6.90 6.99
C LEU A 95 28.67 -5.69 6.67
N ILE A 96 29.19 -5.06 7.72
CA ILE A 96 30.39 -4.24 7.69
C ILE A 96 31.31 -4.75 8.79
#